data_AF-A0A2G9Q1H7-F1
#
_entry.id   AF-A0A2G9Q1H7-F1
#
_cell.length_a   1.000
_cell.length_b   1.000
_cell.length_c   1.000
_cell.angle_alpha   90.00
_cell.angle_beta   90.00
_cell.angle_gamma   90.00
#
_symmetry.space_group_name_H-M   'P 1'
#
loop_
_entity.id
_entity.type
_entity.pdbx_description
1 polymer ?
#
loop_
_entity_poly.entity_id
_entity_poly.type
_entity_poly.pdbx_seq_one_letter_code
_entity_poly.pdbx_strand_id
1 'polypeptide(L)' 'NFLFICRHLQKTGAIEDLVIISEKPLLRGIVRLIAVTGEEAREAAERVPSLLERHGQRPVIVDCVEEESLPV' A
#
# COMPACT_ATOMS: atom_id res chain seq x y z
N ASN A 1 -8.50 -19.20 -14.42
CA ASN A 1 -7.18 -19.87 -14.37
C ASN A 1 -6.15 -18.79 -14.72
N PHE A 2 -5.71 -18.02 -13.73
CA PHE A 2 -4.78 -16.90 -13.94
C PHE A 2 -3.38 -17.43 -13.66
N LEU A 3 -2.64 -17.74 -14.72
CA LEU A 3 -1.21 -18.03 -14.65
C LEU A 3 -0.50 -16.73 -14.24
N PHE A 4 -0.09 -16.63 -12.98
CA PHE A 4 0.75 -15.52 -12.52
C PHE A 4 2.19 -15.77 -12.97
N ILE A 5 2.68 -14.96 -13.91
CA ILE A 5 4.10 -14.91 -14.25
C ILE A 5 4.72 -13.86 -13.32
N CYS A 6 5.47 -14.32 -12.31
CA CYS A 6 6.12 -13.42 -11.36
C CYS A 6 7.28 -12.67 -12.05
N ARG A 7 7.03 -11.42 -12.44
CA ARG A 7 8.07 -10.50 -12.89
C ARG A 7 8.40 -9.56 -11.74
N HIS A 8 9.59 -9.70 -11.18
CA HIS A 8 10.05 -8.83 -10.10
C HIS A 8 10.71 -7.56 -10.67
N LEU A 9 10.46 -6.43 -10.02
CA LEU A 9 11.18 -5.20 -10.28
C LEU A 9 12.65 -5.37 -9.85
N GLN A 10 13.58 -4.93 -10.68
CA GLN A 10 15.02 -5.04 -10.40
C GLN A 10 15.50 -3.99 -9.37
N LYS A 11 14.69 -2.96 -9.12
CA LYS A 11 14.98 -1.85 -8.20
C LYS A 11 13.69 -1.45 -7.51
N THR A 12 13.73 -1.22 -6.20
CA THR A 12 12.58 -0.74 -5.42
C THR A 12 12.02 0.57 -5.97
N GLY A 13 12.88 1.51 -6.37
CA GLY A 13 12.45 2.79 -6.95
C GLY A 13 11.68 2.68 -8.27
N ALA A 14 11.69 1.52 -8.93
CA ALA A 14 10.87 1.28 -10.12
C ALA A 14 9.38 1.02 -9.79
N ILE A 15 9.03 0.93 -8.50
CA ILE A 15 7.64 0.81 -8.05
C ILE A 15 6.92 2.17 -8.05
N GLU A 16 7.69 3.26 -8.06
CA GLU A 16 7.22 4.65 -7.98
C GLU A 16 6.40 4.89 -6.70
N ASP A 17 5.18 5.41 -6.82
CA ASP A 17 4.30 5.67 -5.69
C ASP A 17 3.65 4.39 -5.15
N LEU A 18 3.31 4.34 -3.86
CA LEU A 18 2.58 3.24 -3.21
C LEU A 18 1.54 3.82 -2.26
N VAL A 19 0.27 3.44 -2.42
CA VAL A 19 -0.82 3.88 -1.56
C VAL A 19 -1.64 2.69 -1.07
N ILE A 20 -1.83 2.59 0.24
CA ILE A 20 -2.75 1.63 0.86
C ILE A 20 -4.17 2.22 0.76
N ILE A 21 -5.05 1.52 0.07
CA ILE A 21 -6.43 1.96 -0.18
C ILE A 21 -7.46 1.21 0.67
N SER A 22 -7.08 0.08 1.28
CA SER A 22 -7.97 -0.67 2.16
C SER A 22 -7.19 -1.58 3.09
N GLU A 23 -7.72 -1.70 4.30
CA GLU A 23 -7.36 -2.69 5.29
C GLU A 23 -8.56 -3.61 5.56
N LYS A 24 -8.35 -4.93 5.52
CA LYS A 24 -9.39 -5.93 5.79
C LYS A 24 -8.89 -6.95 6.81
N PRO A 25 -9.46 -7.02 8.02
CA PRO A 25 -9.12 -8.08 8.96
C PRO A 25 -9.60 -9.42 8.40
N LEU A 26 -8.73 -10.43 8.39
CA LEU A 26 -9.08 -11.78 7.96
C LEU A 26 -9.28 -12.71 9.15
N LEU A 27 -8.36 -12.63 10.11
CA LEU A 27 -8.32 -13.41 11.34
C LEU A 27 -7.72 -12.56 12.45
N ARG A 28 -7.80 -13.02 13.71
CA ARG A 28 -7.20 -12.31 14.84
C ARG A 28 -5.68 -12.16 14.62
N GLY A 29 -5.21 -10.92 14.55
CA GLY A 29 -3.79 -10.61 14.31
C GLY A 29 -3.34 -10.71 12.85
N ILE A 30 -4.25 -10.97 11.90
CA ILE A 30 -3.93 -11.01 10.46
C ILE A 30 -4.81 -10.01 9.71
N VAL A 31 -4.14 -9.08 9.05
CA VAL A 31 -4.75 -8.04 8.24
C VAL A 31 -4.31 -8.20 6.78
N ARG A 32 -5.27 -8.05 5.86
CA ARG A 32 -5.00 -7.91 4.44
C ARG A 32 -4.99 -6.42 4.08
N LEU A 33 -3.84 -5.94 3.64
CA LEU A 33 -3.72 -4.64 3.00
C LEU A 33 -3.98 -4.79 1.50
N ILE A 34 -4.71 -3.83 0.94
CA ILE A 34 -4.89 -3.66 -0.50
C ILE A 34 -4.22 -2.34 -0.84
N ALA A 35 -3.23 -2.39 -1.72
CA ALA A 35 -2.45 -1.24 -2.13
C ALA A 35 -2.38 -1.17 -3.66
N VAL A 36 -2.15 0.03 -4.16
CA VAL A 36 -1.88 0.33 -5.57
C VAL A 36 -0.51 1.01 -5.68
N THR A 37 0.13 0.91 -6.84
CA THR A 37 1.46 1.46 -7.10
C THR A 37 1.47 2.31 -8.37
N GLY A 38 2.52 3.10 -8.62
CA GLY A 38 2.67 3.86 -9.88
C GLY A 38 1.58 4.92 -10.08
N GLU A 39 1.13 5.10 -11.31
CA GLU A 39 0.14 6.13 -11.66
C GLU A 39 -1.19 5.94 -10.90
N GLU A 40 -1.64 4.71 -10.70
CA GLU A 40 -2.86 4.45 -9.91
C GLU A 40 -2.70 4.90 -8.45
N ALA A 41 -1.49 4.84 -7.89
CA ALA A 41 -1.20 5.37 -6.57
C ALA A 41 -1.23 6.91 -6.56
N ARG A 42 -0.67 7.55 -7.59
CA ARG A 42 -0.70 9.00 -7.76
C ARG A 42 -2.14 9.52 -7.85
N GLU A 43 -2.96 8.90 -8.68
CA GLU A 43 -4.39 9.22 -8.81
C GLU A 43 -5.17 8.99 -7.51
N ALA A 44 -4.89 7.89 -6.80
CA ALA A 44 -5.54 7.60 -5.54
C ALA A 44 -5.20 8.67 -4.48
N ALA A 45 -3.93 9.06 -4.38
CA ALA A 45 -3.47 10.08 -3.45
C ALA A 45 -4.13 11.45 -3.70
N GLU A 46 -4.27 11.87 -4.96
CA GLU A 46 -4.94 13.13 -5.31
C GLU A 46 -6.43 13.16 -4.93
N ARG A 47 -7.10 12.00 -4.94
CA ARG A 47 -8.53 11.89 -4.59
C ARG A 47 -8.79 11.83 -3.09
N VAL A 48 -7.81 11.36 -2.30
CA VAL A 48 -7.92 11.18 -0.84
C VAL A 48 -8.38 12.45 -0.12
N PRO A 49 -7.81 13.66 -0.33
CA PRO A 49 -8.25 14.88 0.37
C PRO A 49 -9.75 15.13 0.28
N SER A 50 -10.32 15.07 -0.93
CA SER A 50 -11.76 15.24 -1.17
C SER A 50 -12.64 14.18 -0.49
N LEU A 51 -12.08 13.00 -0.27
CA LEU A 51 -12.76 11.88 0.38
C LEU A 51 -12.71 11.99 1.91
N LEU A 52 -11.59 12.49 2.44
CA LEU A 52 -11.41 12.76 3.87
C LEU A 52 -12.29 13.91 4.36
N GLU A 53 -12.43 14.97 3.57
CA GLU A 53 -13.37 16.07 3.83
C GLU A 53 -14.82 15.58 3.99
N ARG A 54 -15.19 14.53 3.25
CA ARG A 54 -16.56 14.01 3.21
C ARG A 54 -16.88 12.97 4.27
N HIS A 55 -15.88 12.23 4.78
CA HIS A 55 -16.13 10.97 5.52
C HIS A 55 -15.55 10.85 6.92
N GLY A 56 -14.93 11.88 7.52
CA GLY A 56 -14.55 11.85 8.94
C GLY A 56 -13.43 10.86 9.25
N GLN A 57 -12.19 11.37 9.26
CA GLN A 57 -10.95 10.63 9.37
C GLN A 57 -10.88 9.64 10.55
N ARG A 58 -10.35 8.44 10.27
CA ARG A 58 -9.54 7.69 11.24
C ARG A 58 -8.12 7.59 10.66
N PRO A 59 -7.10 8.17 11.32
CA PRO A 59 -5.73 8.06 10.84
C PRO A 59 -5.24 6.61 10.93
N VAL A 60 -4.60 6.13 9.85
CA VAL A 60 -3.81 4.91 9.87
C VAL A 60 -2.41 5.31 10.31
N ILE A 61 -1.98 4.84 11.49
CA ILE A 61 -0.63 5.09 12.01
C ILE A 61 0.32 4.09 11.37
N VAL A 62 1.33 4.58 10.66
CA VAL A 62 2.44 3.75 10.17
C VAL A 62 3.64 4.07 11.03
N ASP A 63 3.99 3.18 11.94
CA ASP A 63 5.25 3.25 12.67
C ASP A 63 6.39 2.86 11.71
N CYS A 64 7.38 3.74 11.56
CA CYS A 64 8.61 3.41 10.88
C CYS A 64 9.41 2.46 11.78
N VAL A 65 9.57 1.21 11.37
CA VAL A 65 10.64 0.36 11.90
C VAL A 65 11.92 0.71 11.15
N GLU A 66 13.02 0.94 11.87
CA GLU A 66 14.33 1.05 11.23
C GLU A 66 14.62 -0.27 10.50
N GLU A 67 14.98 -0.19 9.21
CA GLU A 67 15.29 -1.38 8.42
C GLU A 67 16.56 -2.06 8.97
N GLU A 68 16.40 -3.10 9.79
CA GLU A 68 17.49 -4.06 10.00
C GLU A 68 17.49 -5.04 8.82
N SER A 69 18.18 -4.64 7.75
CA SER A 69 18.38 -5.48 6.57
C SER A 69 19.27 -6.67 6.96
N LEU A 70 18.67 -7.85 7.07
CA LEU A 70 19.43 -9.10 7.19
C LEU A 70 20.12 -9.38 5.86
N PRO A 71 21.45 -9.62 5.83
CA PRO A 71 22.14 -10.02 4.61
C PRO A 71 21.62 -11.39 4.15
N VAL A 72 21.29 -11.48 2.85
CA VAL A 72 20.83 -12.70 2.17
C VAL A 72 22.01 -13.43 1.56
#